data_AF-E1QHP5-F1
#
_entry.id   AF-E1QHP5-F1
#
_cell.length_a   1.000
_cell.length_b   1.000
_cell.length_c   1.000
_cell.angle_alpha   90.00
_cell.angle_beta   90.00
_cell.angle_gamma   90.00
#
_symmetry.space_group_name_H-M   'P 1'
#
loop_
_entity.id
_entity.type
_entity.pdbx_description
1 polymer ?
#
loop_
_entity_poly.entity_id
_entity_poly.type
_entity_poly.pdbx_seq_one_letter_code
_entity_poly.pdbx_strand_id
1 'polypeptide(L)'
;MSDWPYSTSRWRRLRLQVLRSEPLCRECRRAGKIVAATDVDHIKPVAYGGMPCDCNNLQPLCHSCHSKKTNAQDGGGWQRKHDRAVDAATGWPLGKDHWWNGDGAVGEKSLGADAHRPVCPIAEES
;
A
#
# COMPACT_ATOMS: atom_id res chain seq x y z
N MET A 1 13.60 -0.61 -9.05
CA MET A 1 14.56 0.44 -9.43
C MET A 1 13.77 1.74 -9.49
N SER A 2 14.22 2.82 -8.85
CA SER A 2 13.50 4.11 -8.88
C SER A 2 13.73 4.76 -10.24
N ASP A 3 13.05 4.22 -11.23
CA ASP A 3 13.24 4.59 -12.63
C ASP A 3 12.82 6.05 -12.83
N TRP A 4 13.57 6.69 -13.72
CA TRP A 4 13.24 7.98 -14.33
C TRP A 4 11.73 8.07 -14.59
N PRO A 5 11.00 9.13 -14.17
CA PRO A 5 11.40 10.51 -13.85
C PRO A 5 11.48 10.89 -12.35
N TYR A 6 11.14 9.98 -11.43
CA TYR A 6 10.83 10.32 -10.02
C TYR A 6 12.04 10.72 -9.17
N SER A 7 13.25 10.38 -9.60
CA SER A 7 14.52 10.72 -8.91
C SER A 7 15.08 12.08 -9.32
N THR A 8 14.52 12.72 -10.35
CA THR A 8 15.09 13.94 -10.96
C THR A 8 14.88 15.21 -10.11
N SER A 9 15.83 16.14 -10.19
CA SER A 9 15.72 17.46 -9.56
C SER A 9 14.52 18.26 -10.10
N ARG A 10 14.22 18.09 -11.40
CA ARG A 10 13.04 18.67 -12.05
C ARG A 10 11.75 18.19 -11.39
N TRP A 11 11.60 16.89 -11.18
CA TRP A 11 10.42 16.33 -10.50
C TRP A 11 10.31 16.83 -9.06
N ARG A 12 11.41 16.85 -8.30
CA ARG A 12 11.39 17.36 -6.92
C ARG A 12 10.93 18.82 -6.84
N ARG A 13 11.41 19.68 -7.73
CA ARG A 13 10.98 21.09 -7.81
C ARG A 13 9.51 21.21 -8.18
N LEU A 14 9.07 20.46 -9.20
CA LEU A 14 7.68 20.44 -9.65
C LEU A 14 6.73 19.97 -8.54
N ARG A 15 7.07 18.89 -7.85
CA ARG A 15 6.32 18.37 -6.71
C ARG A 15 6.14 19.43 -5.62
N LEU A 16 7.22 20.12 -5.25
CA LEU A 16 7.15 21.20 -4.24
C LEU A 16 6.29 22.37 -4.71
N GLN A 17 6.37 22.74 -5.99
CA GLN A 17 5.55 23.81 -6.56
C GLN A 17 4.06 23.46 -6.52
N VAL A 18 3.69 22.25 -6.91
CA VAL A 18 2.29 21.77 -6.87
C VAL A 18 1.76 21.79 -5.44
N LEU A 19 2.51 21.24 -4.47
CA LEU A 19 2.11 21.21 -3.06
C LEU A 19 2.01 22.62 -2.44
N ARG A 20 2.83 23.57 -2.88
CA ARG A 20 2.72 24.98 -2.44
C ARG A 20 1.50 25.68 -3.04
N SER A 21 1.19 25.40 -4.30
CA SER A 21 0.03 26.00 -4.98
C SER A 21 -1.30 25.45 -4.48
N GLU A 22 -1.33 24.17 -4.14
CA GLU A 22 -2.53 23.47 -3.72
C GLU A 22 -2.18 22.53 -2.55
N PRO A 23 -2.20 23.05 -1.30
CA PRO A 23 -1.75 22.32 -0.11
C PRO A 23 -2.78 21.28 0.38
N LEU A 24 -3.97 21.23 -0.22
CA LEU A 24 -5.06 20.34 0.16
C LEU A 24 -5.23 19.20 -0.85
N CYS A 25 -5.59 18.03 -0.34
CA CYS A 25 -5.92 16.87 -1.16
C CYS A 25 -7.17 17.15 -2.02
N ARG A 26 -7.05 17.04 -3.35
CA ARG A 26 -8.18 17.28 -4.27
C ARG A 26 -9.35 16.33 -4.04
N GLU A 27 -9.07 15.06 -3.80
CA GLU A 27 -10.10 14.03 -3.59
C GLU A 27 -10.84 14.24 -2.26
N CYS A 28 -10.12 14.60 -1.20
CA CYS A 28 -10.76 14.97 0.06
C CYS A 28 -11.59 16.25 -0.10
N ARG A 29 -11.07 17.26 -0.80
CA ARG A 29 -11.80 18.52 -1.05
C ARG A 29 -13.09 18.27 -1.83
N ARG A 30 -13.07 17.40 -2.84
CA ARG A 30 -14.27 16.95 -3.59
C ARG A 30 -15.31 16.28 -2.69
N ALA A 31 -14.86 15.54 -1.68
CA ALA A 31 -15.71 14.92 -0.66
C ALA A 31 -16.08 15.86 0.50
N GLY A 32 -15.80 17.16 0.41
CA GLY A 32 -16.11 18.15 1.46
C GLY A 32 -15.18 18.08 2.69
N LYS A 33 -14.05 17.38 2.60
CA LYS A 33 -13.07 17.22 3.69
C LYS A 33 -11.84 18.09 3.46
N ILE A 34 -11.35 18.73 4.52
CA ILE A 34 -10.12 19.52 4.50
C ILE A 34 -8.99 18.65 5.04
N VAL A 35 -8.14 18.14 4.13
CA VAL A 35 -7.00 17.29 4.47
C VAL A 35 -5.78 17.79 3.71
N ALA A 36 -4.64 17.91 4.39
CA ALA A 36 -3.38 18.30 3.78
C ALA A 36 -2.92 17.26 2.75
N ALA A 37 -2.41 17.72 1.61
CA ALA A 37 -1.77 16.87 0.63
C ALA A 37 -0.32 16.57 1.05
N THR A 38 0.04 15.31 1.03
CA THR A 38 1.39 14.82 1.35
C THR A 38 2.13 14.37 0.09
N ASP A 39 1.37 13.95 -0.92
CA ASP A 39 1.86 13.27 -2.12
C ASP A 39 1.32 13.95 -3.37
N VAL A 40 2.05 13.79 -4.48
CA VAL A 40 1.65 14.32 -5.80
C VAL A 40 1.63 13.15 -6.76
N ASP A 41 0.51 12.97 -7.43
CA ASP A 41 0.25 11.85 -8.32
C ASP A 41 -0.15 12.31 -9.72
N HIS A 42 0.10 11.48 -10.72
CA HIS A 42 -0.26 11.75 -12.10
C HIS A 42 -1.76 11.46 -12.34
N ILE A 43 -2.54 12.40 -12.87
CA ILE A 43 -3.95 12.19 -13.23
C ILE A 43 -4.06 11.06 -14.26
N LYS A 44 -3.33 11.19 -15.37
CA LYS A 44 -3.09 10.13 -16.34
C LYS A 44 -1.73 9.50 -16.03
N PRO A 45 -1.65 8.21 -15.65
CA PRO A 45 -0.38 7.57 -15.33
C PRO A 45 0.57 7.60 -16.53
N VAL A 46 1.87 7.68 -16.26
CA VAL A 46 2.91 7.70 -17.30
C VAL A 46 2.86 6.46 -18.17
N ALA A 47 2.57 5.29 -17.57
CA ALA A 47 2.41 4.02 -18.28
C ALA A 47 1.33 4.04 -19.38
N TYR A 48 0.31 4.91 -19.26
CA TYR A 48 -0.75 5.06 -20.25
C TYR A 48 -0.54 6.27 -21.18
N GLY A 49 0.69 6.80 -21.25
CA GLY A 49 1.03 7.98 -22.06
C GLY A 49 0.72 9.31 -21.37
N GLY A 50 0.76 9.34 -20.04
CA GLY A 50 0.74 10.58 -19.27
C GLY A 50 2.09 11.29 -19.31
N MET A 51 2.07 12.62 -19.46
CA MET A 51 3.30 13.40 -19.52
C MET A 51 3.92 13.50 -18.11
N PRO A 52 5.18 13.06 -17.91
CA PRO A 52 5.75 12.86 -16.57
C PRO A 52 5.98 14.17 -15.80
N CYS A 53 6.21 15.28 -16.52
CA CYS A 53 6.58 16.58 -15.95
C CYS A 53 5.66 17.72 -16.41
N ASP A 54 4.36 17.43 -16.54
CA ASP A 54 3.32 18.42 -16.86
C ASP A 54 2.50 18.77 -15.61
N CYS A 55 2.50 20.04 -15.21
CA CYS A 55 1.72 20.54 -14.07
C CYS A 55 0.23 20.20 -14.17
N ASN A 56 -0.33 20.20 -15.39
CA ASN A 56 -1.76 19.94 -15.61
C ASN A 56 -2.12 18.47 -15.42
N ASN A 57 -1.14 17.58 -15.56
CA ASN A 57 -1.31 16.16 -15.32
C ASN A 57 -1.02 15.77 -13.86
N LEU A 58 -0.80 16.72 -12.95
CA LEU A 58 -0.51 16.44 -11.54
C LEU A 58 -1.67 16.81 -10.63
N GLN A 59 -1.86 16.00 -9.60
CA GLN A 59 -2.83 16.24 -8.53
C GLN A 59 -2.20 16.01 -7.15
N PRO A 60 -2.40 16.94 -6.19
CA PRO A 60 -2.02 16.75 -4.80
C PRO A 60 -3.04 15.86 -4.09
N LEU A 61 -2.55 14.83 -3.41
CA LEU A 61 -3.33 13.84 -2.67
C LEU A 61 -2.75 13.67 -1.26
N CYS A 62 -3.62 13.27 -0.32
CA CYS A 62 -3.14 12.71 0.94
C CYS A 62 -2.74 11.25 0.74
N HIS A 63 -1.89 10.73 1.63
CA HIS A 63 -1.39 9.36 1.55
C HIS A 63 -2.49 8.31 1.38
N SER A 64 -3.62 8.45 2.09
CA SER A 64 -4.72 7.49 1.99
C SER A 64 -5.43 7.50 0.64
N CYS A 65 -5.65 8.68 0.04
CA CYS A 65 -6.23 8.82 -1.29
C CYS A 65 -5.24 8.32 -2.37
N HIS A 66 -3.95 8.61 -2.19
CA HIS A 66 -2.90 8.11 -3.07
C HIS A 66 -2.88 6.58 -3.08
N SER A 67 -2.75 5.95 -1.91
CA SER A 67 -2.72 4.48 -1.79
C SER A 67 -3.99 3.80 -2.32
N LYS A 68 -5.17 4.41 -2.14
CA LYS A 68 -6.43 3.91 -2.73
C LYS A 68 -6.38 3.91 -4.26
N LYS A 69 -5.85 4.97 -4.87
CA LYS A 69 -5.74 5.06 -6.31
C LYS A 69 -4.74 4.07 -6.87
N THR A 70 -3.55 3.96 -6.27
CA THR A 70 -2.54 2.95 -6.67
C THR A 70 -3.14 1.54 -6.59
N ASN A 71 -3.82 1.21 -5.49
CA ASN A 71 -4.46 -0.09 -5.31
C ASN A 71 -5.56 -0.38 -6.35
N ALA A 72 -6.32 0.65 -6.76
CA ALA A 72 -7.33 0.52 -7.81
C ALA A 72 -6.70 0.33 -9.20
N GLN A 73 -5.59 1.00 -9.48
CA GLN A 73 -4.87 0.90 -10.76
C GLN A 73 -4.11 -0.42 -10.90
N ASP A 74 -3.53 -0.93 -9.81
CA ASP A 74 -2.75 -2.17 -9.79
C ASP A 74 -3.61 -3.44 -9.62
N GLY A 75 -4.95 -3.31 -9.65
CA GLY A 75 -5.87 -4.46 -9.66
C GLY A 75 -6.03 -5.20 -8.33
N GLY A 76 -5.60 -4.62 -7.21
CA GLY A 76 -5.62 -5.26 -5.90
C GLY A 76 -4.23 -5.54 -5.38
N GLY A 77 -3.85 -4.74 -4.40
CA GLY A 77 -2.57 -4.72 -3.74
C GLY A 77 -2.21 -6.08 -3.17
N TRP A 78 -0.94 -6.19 -2.80
CA TRP A 78 -0.28 -7.38 -2.28
C TRP A 78 -1.12 -8.22 -1.30
N GLN A 79 -1.93 -7.56 -0.46
CA GLN A 79 -2.86 -8.21 0.46
C GLN A 79 -3.81 -9.21 -0.23
N ARG A 80 -4.46 -8.83 -1.34
CA ARG A 80 -5.43 -9.67 -2.07
C ARG A 80 -4.85 -10.95 -2.68
N LYS A 81 -3.51 -10.98 -2.83
CA LYS A 81 -2.77 -12.14 -3.34
C LYS A 81 -2.34 -13.08 -2.20
N HIS A 82 -2.36 -12.60 -0.96
CA HIS A 82 -1.94 -13.34 0.22
C HIS A 82 -3.13 -13.94 0.98
N ASP A 83 -4.15 -13.13 1.25
CA ASP A 83 -5.36 -13.51 2.01
C ASP A 83 -6.25 -14.52 1.27
N ARG A 84 -6.27 -14.51 -0.06
CA ARG A 84 -7.04 -15.48 -0.87
C ARG A 84 -6.56 -16.92 -0.76
N ALA A 85 -5.42 -17.16 -0.14
CA ALA A 85 -4.87 -18.49 0.08
C ALA A 85 -4.61 -18.77 1.56
N VAL A 86 -5.34 -18.13 2.49
CA VAL A 86 -5.25 -18.37 3.94
C VAL A 86 -6.62 -18.78 4.49
N ASP A 87 -6.63 -19.85 5.29
CA ASP A 87 -7.80 -20.36 5.97
C ASP A 87 -8.27 -19.37 7.04
N ALA A 88 -9.55 -18.97 6.97
CA ALA A 88 -10.09 -17.95 7.86
C ALA A 88 -10.23 -18.41 9.33
N ALA A 89 -10.28 -19.72 9.59
CA ALA A 89 -10.47 -20.27 10.93
C ALA A 89 -9.14 -20.50 11.67
N THR A 90 -8.09 -20.85 10.93
CA THR A 90 -6.80 -21.28 11.48
C THR A 90 -5.66 -20.31 11.17
N GLY A 91 -5.82 -19.46 10.16
CA GLY A 91 -4.77 -18.55 9.68
C GLY A 91 -3.67 -19.25 8.87
N TRP A 92 -3.87 -20.52 8.50
CA TRP A 92 -2.90 -21.31 7.75
C TRP A 92 -3.10 -21.18 6.24
N PRO A 93 -2.01 -21.19 5.45
CA PRO A 93 -2.13 -21.10 4.00
C PRO A 93 -2.79 -22.36 3.40
N LEU A 94 -3.89 -22.16 2.68
CA LEU A 94 -4.67 -23.21 1.99
C LEU A 94 -4.00 -23.72 0.71
N GLY A 95 -3.12 -22.92 0.11
CA GLY A 95 -2.51 -23.19 -1.20
C GLY A 95 -1.04 -23.59 -1.13
N LYS A 96 -0.64 -24.56 -1.98
CA LYS A 96 0.78 -24.91 -2.23
C LYS A 96 1.58 -23.76 -2.86
N ASP A 97 0.86 -22.83 -3.47
CA ASP A 97 1.28 -21.61 -4.14
C ASP A 97 1.44 -20.43 -3.17
N HIS A 98 1.11 -20.63 -1.88
CA HIS A 98 1.46 -19.66 -0.85
C HIS A 98 2.98 -19.72 -0.61
N TRP A 99 3.65 -18.57 -0.71
CA TRP A 99 5.11 -18.45 -0.65
C TRP A 99 5.78 -19.05 0.62
N TRP A 100 5.06 -19.16 1.75
CA TRP A 100 5.53 -19.85 2.98
C TRP A 100 5.70 -21.37 2.77
N ASN A 101 5.02 -21.94 1.78
CA ASN A 101 5.03 -23.37 1.45
C ASN A 101 6.04 -23.71 0.32
N GLY A 102 6.87 -22.75 -0.12
CA GLY A 102 7.85 -22.96 -1.20
C GLY A 102 9.08 -23.77 -0.77
N ASP A 103 9.20 -24.99 -1.32
CA ASP A 103 10.38 -25.85 -1.48
C ASP A 103 11.56 -25.64 -0.51
N GLY A 104 11.34 -25.95 0.76
CA GLY A 104 12.43 -25.98 1.76
C GLY A 104 12.10 -26.64 3.10
N ALA A 105 10.94 -27.27 3.27
CA ALA A 105 10.55 -27.89 4.54
C ALA A 105 10.23 -29.39 4.35
N VAL A 106 11.22 -30.17 3.93
CA VAL A 106 11.22 -31.61 4.21
C VAL A 106 11.89 -31.76 5.58
N GLY A 107 11.06 -31.74 6.62
CA GLY A 107 11.49 -31.87 8.01
C GLY A 107 10.36 -32.52 8.80
N GLU A 108 10.15 -33.80 8.51
CA GLU A 108 9.56 -34.82 9.37
C GLU A 108 9.09 -34.37 10.78
N LYS A 109 7.77 -34.21 10.90
CA LYS A 109 6.91 -34.58 12.04
C LYS A 109 7.65 -35.00 13.32
N SER A 110 7.72 -34.10 14.29
CA SER A 110 7.93 -34.44 15.70
C SER A 110 6.64 -34.22 16.48
N LEU A 111 6.00 -35.32 16.86
CA LEU A 111 5.02 -35.35 17.95
C LEU A 111 5.76 -35.00 19.26
N GLY A 112 5.27 -34.00 19.98
CA GLY A 112 5.78 -33.56 21.28
C GLY A 112 5.12 -32.22 21.62
N ALA A 113 3.88 -32.23 22.10
CA ALA A 113 3.56 -32.33 23.52
C ALA A 113 3.91 -31.07 24.32
N ASP A 114 2.85 -30.51 24.91
CA ASP A 114 2.83 -29.76 26.17
C ASP A 114 3.11 -28.25 26.19
N ALA A 115 1.99 -27.51 26.14
CA ALA A 115 1.58 -26.61 27.21
C ALA A 115 2.57 -25.52 27.69
N HIS A 116 2.71 -24.44 26.91
CA HIS A 116 2.74 -23.09 27.49
C HIS A 116 2.38 -22.01 26.45
N ARG A 117 1.12 -21.55 26.47
CA ARG A 117 0.72 -20.29 25.82
C ARG A 117 1.07 -19.17 26.81
N PRO A 118 1.92 -18.18 26.48
CA PRO A 118 1.99 -16.96 27.27
C PRO A 118 0.66 -16.21 27.09
N VAL A 119 -0.13 -16.14 28.17
CA VAL A 119 -1.35 -15.33 28.22
C VAL A 119 -0.94 -13.88 28.46
N CYS A 120 -1.32 -12.98 27.56
CA CYS A 120 -1.25 -11.53 27.80
C CYS A 120 -2.37 -11.15 28.78
N PRO A 121 -2.08 -10.57 29.97
CA PRO A 121 -3.11 -10.01 30.81
C PRO A 121 -3.45 -8.61 30.27
N ILE A 122 -4.59 -8.50 29.57
CA ILE A 122 -5.24 -7.20 29.37
C ILE A 122 -6.25 -7.00 30.50
N ALA A 123 -6.16 -5.80 31.07
CA ALA A 123 -6.95 -5.18 32.13
C ALA A 123 -8.42 -5.63 32.28
N GLU A 124 -8.84 -5.81 33.53
CA GLU A 124 -10.18 -5.43 33.98
C GLU A 124 -10.06 -4.44 35.14
N GLU A 125 -10.82 -3.36 35.03
CA GLU A 125 -10.97 -2.26 35.99
C GLU A 125 -11.90 -2.62 37.16
N SER A 126 -11.68 -1.92 38.28
CA SER A 126 -12.49 -1.78 39.52
C SER A 126 -12.21 -2.77 40.66
#